data_AF-A0A2X3F0D3-F1
#
_entry.id   AF-A0A2X3F0D3-F1
#
_cell.length_a   1.000
_cell.length_b   1.000
_cell.length_c   1.000
_cell.angle_alpha   90.00
_cell.angle_beta   90.00
_cell.angle_gamma   90.00
#
_symmetry.space_group_name_H-M   'P 1'
#
loop_
_entity.id
_entity.type
_entity.pdbx_description
1 polymer ?
#
loop_
_entity_poly.entity_id
_entity_poly.type
_entity_poly.pdbx_seq_one_letter_code
_entity_poly.pdbx_strand_id
1 'polypeptide(L)' 'MGRFKLGSTVINLFAPGQVKLVDTLQSLSVTKIGQPLATAVEATAAAEPAPLPEEEIRAEHRASPLVDDKQDQG' A
#
# COMPACT_ATOMS: atom_id res chain seq x y z
N MET A 1 -13.70 -7.33 -34.28
CA MET A 1 -12.87 -7.83 -33.16
C MET A 1 -12.03 -6.66 -32.66
N GLY A 2 -12.21 -6.27 -31.39
CA GLY A 2 -11.74 -4.98 -30.85
C GLY A 2 -10.22 -4.91 -30.71
N ARG A 3 -9.64 -3.79 -31.19
CA ARG A 3 -8.22 -3.47 -31.10
C ARG A 3 -7.89 -3.06 -29.66
N PHE A 4 -7.46 -4.00 -28.82
CA PHE A 4 -6.88 -3.68 -27.52
C PHE A 4 -5.54 -2.95 -27.75
N LYS A 5 -5.46 -1.70 -27.29
CA LYS A 5 -4.21 -0.93 -27.38
C LYS A 5 -3.22 -1.50 -26.38
N LEU A 6 -2.01 -1.82 -26.86
CA LEU A 6 -0.86 -2.19 -26.03
C LEU A 6 -0.68 -1.12 -24.94
N GLY A 7 -0.92 -1.47 -23.68
CA GLY A 7 -0.97 -0.53 -22.55
C GLY A 7 -2.35 -0.37 -21.87
N SER A 8 -3.38 -1.15 -22.23
CA SER A 8 -4.71 -1.07 -21.60
C SER A 8 -4.85 -1.84 -20.27
N THR A 9 -3.77 -2.39 -19.72
CA THR A 9 -3.84 -3.16 -18.47
C THR A 9 -3.75 -2.19 -17.29
N VAL A 10 -4.77 -2.21 -16.44
CA VAL A 10 -4.82 -1.43 -15.19
C VAL A 10 -4.69 -2.41 -14.02
N ILE A 11 -3.89 -2.03 -13.02
CA ILE A 11 -3.75 -2.74 -11.75
C ILE A 11 -4.14 -1.77 -10.64
N ASN A 12 -5.12 -2.16 -9.83
CA ASN A 12 -5.53 -1.41 -8.64
C ASN A 12 -4.95 -2.09 -7.39
N LEU A 13 -4.44 -1.29 -6.46
CA LEU A 13 -3.89 -1.75 -5.18
C LEU A 13 -4.76 -1.23 -4.04
N PHE A 14 -4.99 -2.06 -3.03
CA PHE A 14 -5.81 -1.72 -1.86
C PHE A 14 -5.02 -1.98 -0.58
N ALA A 15 -5.32 -1.23 0.49
CA ALA A 15 -4.70 -1.46 1.78
C ALA A 15 -5.09 -2.84 2.35
N PRO A 16 -4.21 -3.50 3.12
CA PRO A 16 -4.51 -4.79 3.72
C PRO A 16 -5.77 -4.73 4.59
N GLY A 17 -6.65 -5.71 4.46
CA GLY A 17 -7.84 -5.87 5.30
C GLY A 17 -8.99 -4.89 5.04
N GLN A 18 -8.88 -3.95 4.09
CA GLN A 18 -9.94 -2.96 3.83
C GLN A 18 -10.95 -3.38 2.77
N VAL A 19 -10.60 -4.33 1.90
CA VAL A 19 -11.40 -4.67 0.72
C VAL A 19 -11.50 -6.18 0.57
N LYS A 20 -12.71 -6.69 0.31
CA LYS A 20 -12.96 -8.09 -0.07
C LYS A 20 -13.43 -8.14 -1.52
N LEU A 21 -12.66 -8.81 -2.40
CA LEU A 21 -13.04 -9.01 -3.79
C LEU A 21 -14.29 -9.89 -3.91
N VAL A 22 -15.09 -9.69 -4.96
CA VAL A 22 -16.28 -10.52 -5.21
C VAL A 22 -15.86 -11.97 -5.48
N ASP A 23 -16.47 -12.92 -4.76
CA ASP A 23 -16.08 -14.34 -4.76
C ASP A 23 -16.24 -15.04 -6.13
N THR A 24 -17.03 -14.47 -7.05
CA THR A 24 -17.25 -15.01 -8.41
C THR A 24 -16.20 -14.58 -9.42
N LEU A 25 -15.34 -13.61 -9.06
CA LEU A 25 -14.27 -13.15 -9.93
C LEU A 25 -13.11 -14.15 -9.91
N GLN A 26 -12.66 -14.52 -11.10
CA GLN A 26 -11.52 -15.40 -11.32
C GLN A 26 -10.74 -14.92 -12.55
N SER A 27 -9.60 -15.57 -12.84
CA SER A 27 -8.85 -15.29 -14.06
C SER A 27 -9.76 -15.41 -15.28
N LEU A 28 -9.59 -14.49 -16.24
CA LEU A 28 -10.39 -14.39 -17.47
C LEU A 28 -11.87 -14.03 -17.28
N SER A 29 -12.33 -13.72 -16.05
CA SER A 29 -13.67 -13.15 -15.85
C SER A 29 -13.84 -11.84 -16.63
N VAL A 30 -14.97 -11.67 -17.32
CA VAL A 30 -15.27 -10.46 -18.08
C VAL A 30 -15.53 -9.30 -17.12
N THR A 31 -14.72 -8.24 -17.19
CA THR A 31 -14.91 -7.02 -16.40
C THR A 31 -15.65 -5.96 -17.21
N LYS A 32 -16.72 -5.39 -16.66
CA LYS A 32 -17.46 -4.28 -17.26
C LYS A 32 -17.53 -3.11 -16.29
N ILE A 33 -17.47 -1.89 -16.82
CA ILE A 33 -17.66 -0.67 -16.04
C ILE A 33 -19.04 -0.69 -15.39
N GLY A 34 -19.10 -0.32 -14.11
CA GLY A 34 -20.33 -0.28 -13.32
C GLY A 34 -20.74 -1.62 -12.70
N GLN A 35 -20.04 -2.72 -12.98
CA GLN A 35 -20.22 -3.98 -12.27
C GLN A 35 -19.42 -4.02 -10.96
N PRO A 36 -19.93 -4.70 -9.91
CA PRO A 36 -19.24 -4.77 -8.63
C PRO A 36 -17.92 -5.53 -8.75
N LEU A 37 -16.85 -4.94 -8.20
CA LEU A 37 -15.51 -5.53 -8.14
C LEU A 37 -15.17 -6.06 -6.74
N ALA A 38 -15.61 -5.35 -5.71
CA ALA A 38 -15.31 -5.65 -4.31
C ALA A 38 -16.33 -4.99 -3.37
N THR A 39 -16.35 -5.43 -2.11
CA THR A 39 -17.06 -4.77 -1.01
C THR A 39 -16.05 -4.28 0.03
N ALA A 40 -16.38 -3.17 0.71
CA ALA A 40 -15.59 -2.71 1.84
C ALA A 40 -15.70 -3.71 3.00
N VAL A 41 -14.58 -3.96 3.67
CA VAL A 41 -14.55 -4.64 4.96
C VAL A 41 -14.54 -3.54 6.01
N GLU A 42 -15.42 -3.66 7.00
CA GLU A 42 -15.42 -2.73 8.13
C GLU A 42 -14.06 -2.85 8.83
N ALA A 43 -13.27 -1.78 8.77
CA ALA A 43 -11.90 -1.78 9.22
C ALA A 43 -11.87 -1.96 10.73
N THR A 44 -11.47 -3.15 11.20
CA THR A 44 -10.87 -3.27 12.53
C THR A 44 -9.62 -2.40 12.50
N ALA A 45 -9.57 -1.38 13.36
CA ALA A 45 -8.50 -0.40 13.42
C ALA A 45 -7.13 -1.06 13.18
N ALA A 46 -6.42 -0.57 12.16
CA ALA A 46 -5.06 -1.00 11.91
C ALA A 46 -4.27 -0.81 13.21
N ALA A 47 -3.66 -1.89 13.69
CA ALA A 47 -2.71 -1.77 14.79
C ALA A 47 -1.65 -0.75 14.35
N GLU A 48 -1.53 0.34 15.12
CA GLU A 48 -0.46 1.31 14.94
C GLU A 48 0.86 0.53 14.89
N PRO A 49 1.74 0.79 13.90
CA PRO A 49 3.01 0.08 13.84
C PRO A 49 3.70 0.26 15.18
N ALA A 50 4.04 -0.86 15.83
CA ALA A 50 4.69 -0.82 17.13
C ALA A 50 5.92 0.09 17.03
N PRO A 51 6.12 1.01 17.99
CA PRO A 51 7.29 1.88 17.97
C PRO A 51 8.55 1.01 17.89
N LEU A 52 9.44 1.37 16.96
CA LEU A 52 10.73 0.69 16.81
C LEU A 52 11.49 0.74 18.14
N PRO A 53 12.21 -0.32 18.53
CA PRO A 53 12.98 -0.35 19.76
C PRO A 53 14.05 0.75 19.75
N GLU A 54 14.27 1.41 20.90
CA GLU A 54 15.23 2.51 21.06
C GLU A 54 16.66 2.13 20.61
N GLU A 55 17.01 0.85 20.70
CA GLU A 55 18.30 0.32 20.24
C GLU A 55 18.48 0.45 18.72
N GLU A 56 17.44 0.15 17.94
CA GLU A 56 17.48 0.23 16.47
C GLU A 56 17.56 1.68 16.00
N ILE A 57 16.80 2.56 16.67
CA ILE A 57 16.86 4.01 16.45
C ILE A 57 18.28 4.52 16.74
N ARG A 58 18.87 4.14 17.88
CA ARG A 58 20.22 4.56 18.26
C ARG A 58 21.30 4.01 17.33
N ALA A 59 21.12 2.79 16.82
CA ALA A 59 22.03 2.18 15.86
C ALA A 59 22.03 2.96 14.52
N GLU A 60 20.87 3.38 14.05
CA GLU A 60 20.73 4.19 12.83
C GLU A 60 21.38 5.58 12.98
N HIS A 61 21.14 6.26 14.12
CA HIS A 61 21.81 7.53 14.44
C HIS A 61 23.33 7.39 14.54
N ARG A 62 23.84 6.25 15.05
CA ARG A 62 25.28 5.97 15.11
C ARG A 62 25.87 5.67 13.72
N ALA A 63 25.09 5.05 12.83
CA ALA A 63 25.50 4.75 11.47
C ALA A 63 25.49 5.98 10.55
N SER A 64 24.62 6.96 10.86
CA SER A 64 24.50 8.22 10.12
C SER A 64 24.80 9.45 11.01
N PRO A 65 26.07 9.64 11.44
CA PRO A 65 26.45 10.75 12.34
C PRO A 65 26.33 12.16 11.73
N LEU A 66 25.99 12.27 10.45
CA LEU A 66 25.85 13.54 9.71
C LEU A 66 24.49 14.22 9.87
N VAL A 67 23.56 13.63 10.62
CA VAL A 67 22.17 14.13 10.73
C VAL A 67 22.05 15.28 11.74
N ASP A 68 23.00 15.43 12.67
CA ASP A 68 22.96 16.46 13.72
C ASP A 68 23.77 17.74 13.40
N ASP A 69 24.58 17.74 12.33
CA ASP A 69 25.45 18.88 11.97
C ASP A 69 24.71 20.10 11.35
N LYS A 70 23.37 20.12 11.38
CA LYS A 70 22.56 21.24 10.85
C LYS A 70 21.91 22.12 11.91
N GLN A 71 22.31 22.00 13.17
CA GLN A 71 21.99 22.97 14.22
C GLN A 71 23.26 23.61 14.79
N ASP A 72 24.00 24.35 13.96
CA ASP A 72 24.72 25.56 14.41
C ASP A 72 25.41 26.22 13.21
N GLN A 73 24.72 27.10 12.51
CA GLN A 73 25.36 28.21 11.80
C GLN A 73 24.46 29.45 11.91
N GLY A 74 24.72 30.24 12.95
CA GLY A 74 24.68 31.72 12.99
C GLY A 74 23.41 32.44 12.58
#